data_AF-A0A4Q5QR91-F1
#
_entry.id   AF-A0A4Q5QR91-F1
#
_cell.length_a   1.000
_cell.length_b   1.000
_cell.length_c   1.000
_cell.angle_alpha   90.00
_cell.angle_beta   90.00
_cell.angle_gamma   90.00
#
_symmetry.space_group_name_H-M   'P 1'
#
loop_
_entity.id
_entity.type
_entity.pdbx_description
1 polymer ?
#
loop_
_entity_poly.entity_id
_entity_poly.type
_entity_poly.pdbx_seq_one_letter_code
_entity_poly.pdbx_strand_id
1 'polypeptide(L)' 'MRIGIVCYPTFGGSGVLATELGKALAQKGHMVHFITYQQPVRLNGFIPN' A
#
# COMPACT_ATOMS: atom_id res chain seq x y z
N MET A 1 -7.45 -12.23 2.96
CA MET A 1 -8.52 -11.51 2.23
C MET A 1 -7.94 -10.78 1.02
N ARG A 2 -8.76 -10.36 0.05
CA ARG A 2 -8.35 -9.46 -1.05
C ARG A 2 -8.74 -8.03 -0.67
N ILE A 3 -7.79 -7.10 -0.66
CA ILE A 3 -7.97 -5.73 -0.12
C ILE A 3 -7.43 -4.72 -1.13
N GLY A 4 -8.25 -3.76 -1.54
CA GLY A 4 -7.82 -2.59 -2.31
C GLY A 4 -7.57 -1.39 -1.39
N ILE A 5 -6.44 -0.72 -1.53
CA ILE A 5 -6.10 0.52 -0.80
C ILE A 5 -5.96 1.66 -1.80
N VAL A 6 -6.88 2.63 -1.73
CA VAL A 6 -6.80 3.89 -2.49
C VAL A 6 -6.29 4.98 -1.54
N CYS A 7 -5.19 5.64 -1.89
CA CYS A 7 -4.66 6.73 -1.09
C CYS A 7 -3.88 7.73 -1.95
N TYR A 8 -3.52 8.87 -1.35
CA TYR A 8 -2.54 9.79 -1.94
C TYR A 8 -1.13 9.29 -1.61
N PRO A 9 -0.31 8.92 -2.60
CA PRO A 9 1.04 8.37 -2.40
C PRO A 9 2.08 9.47 -2.10
N THR A 10 1.81 10.33 -1.10
CA THR A 10 2.68 11.46 -0.73
C THR A 10 3.37 11.23 0.62
N PHE A 11 4.43 11.99 0.90
CA PHE A 11 5.09 12.04 2.22
C PHE A 11 4.26 12.84 3.24
N GLY A 12 3.00 12.44 3.44
CA GLY A 12 2.14 12.90 4.51
C GLY A 12 1.81 11.75 5.48
N GLY A 13 1.23 12.09 6.64
CA GLY A 13 0.86 11.08 7.65
C GLY A 13 -0.08 10.01 7.10
N SER A 14 -1.05 10.38 6.27
CA SER A 14 -2.02 9.46 5.67
C SER A 14 -1.40 8.51 4.65
N GLY A 15 -0.53 8.99 3.75
CA GLY A 15 0.13 8.17 2.74
C GLY A 15 1.11 7.15 3.34
N VAL A 16 1.86 7.57 4.36
CA VAL A 16 2.75 6.68 5.11
C VAL A 16 1.93 5.63 5.87
N LEU A 17 0.88 6.04 6.57
CA LEU A 17 0.01 5.11 7.31
C LEU A 17 -0.64 4.07 6.39
N ALA A 18 -1.19 4.51 5.24
CA ALA A 18 -1.82 3.61 4.28
C ALA A 18 -0.85 2.54 3.77
N THR A 19 0.41 2.94 3.52
CA THR A 19 1.43 2.01 3.02
C THR A 19 1.89 1.02 4.09
N GLU A 20 2.15 1.48 5.31
CA GLU A 20 2.54 0.59 6.42
C GLU A 20 1.40 -0.36 6.83
N LEU A 21 0.14 0.12 6.80
CA LEU A 21 -1.02 -0.74 7.02
C LEU A 21 -1.11 -1.83 5.95
N GLY A 22 -0.97 -1.47 4.67
CA GLY A 22 -0.99 -2.45 3.58
C GLY A 22 0.14 -3.48 3.70
N LYS A 23 1.35 -3.07 4.10
CA LYS A 23 2.47 -3.98 4.37
C LYS A 23 2.16 -4.94 5.52
N ALA A 24 1.62 -4.43 6.63
CA ALA A 24 1.26 -5.26 7.78
C ALA A 24 0.14 -6.27 7.43
N LEU A 25 -0.83 -5.88 6.61
CA LEU A 25 -1.86 -6.78 6.10
C LEU A 25 -1.28 -7.83 5.15
N ALA A 26 -0.36 -7.44 4.27
CA ALA A 26 0.33 -8.38 3.38
C ALA A 26 1.15 -9.42 4.14
N GLN A 27 1.88 -9.00 5.19
CA GLN A 27 2.62 -9.91 6.09
C GLN A 27 1.71 -10.91 6.81
N LYS A 28 0.45 -10.54 7.05
CA LYS A 28 -0.58 -11.43 7.62
C LYS A 28 -1.23 -12.37 6.58
N GLY A 29 -0.73 -12.41 5.34
CA GLY A 29 -1.24 -13.27 4.28
C GLY A 29 -2.44 -12.71 3.53
N HIS A 30 -2.73 -11.41 3.65
CA HIS A 30 -3.75 -10.76 2.82
C HIS A 30 -3.14 -10.33 1.48
N MET A 31 -3.92 -10.45 0.40
CA MET A 31 -3.54 -9.93 -0.91
C MET A 31 -3.96 -8.47 -0.97
N VAL A 32 -2.98 -7.56 -0.96
CA VAL A 32 -3.20 -6.11 -0.94
C VAL A 32 -2.84 -5.53 -2.30
N HIS A 33 -3.76 -4.74 -2.87
CA HIS A 33 -3.54 -4.02 -4.10
C HIS A 33 -3.65 -2.52 -3.85
N PHE A 34 -2.58 -1.77 -4.10
CA PHE A 34 -2.59 -0.32 -4.00
C PHE A 34 -3.07 0.27 -5.33
N ILE A 35 -4.07 1.15 -5.26
CA ILE A 35 -4.69 1.81 -6.40
C ILE A 35 -4.40 3.30 -6.27
N THR A 36 -3.28 3.72 -6.84
CA THR A 36 -2.72 5.06 -6.69
C THR A 36 -2.12 5.53 -8.02
N TYR A 37 -2.05 6.84 -8.26
CA TYR A 37 -1.49 7.39 -9.50
C TYR A 37 0.04 7.31 -9.58
N GLN A 38 0.70 6.98 -8.48
CA GLN A 38 2.15 6.78 -8.36
C GLN A 38 2.43 5.74 -7.28
N GLN A 39 3.62 5.13 -7.28
CA GLN A 39 4.03 4.16 -6.27
C GLN A 39 3.87 4.72 -4.84
N PRO A 40 3.19 3.99 -3.92
CA PRO A 40 3.07 4.41 -2.53
C PRO A 40 4.42 4.62 -1.85
N VAL A 41 4.51 5.66 -1.02
CA VAL A 41 5.72 5.99 -0.26
C VAL A 41 6.11 4.84 0.67
N ARG A 42 7.41 4.50 0.76
CA ARG A 42 7.95 3.38 1.57
C ARG A 42 7.53 1.97 1.13
N LEU A 43 6.94 1.83 -0.05
CA LEU A 43 6.75 0.52 -0.69
C LEU A 43 8.04 0.15 -1.44
N ASN A 44 8.88 -0.69 -0.85
CA ASN A 44 10.20 -1.04 -1.42
C ASN A 44 10.15 -2.16 -2.48
N GLY A 45 9.06 -2.93 -2.51
CA GLY A 45 8.87 -4.02 -3.46
C GLY A 45 7.48 -3.95 -4.08
N PHE A 46 7.42 -3.99 -5.40
CA PHE A 46 6.20 -3.99 -6.17
C PHE A 46 6.23 -5.17 -7.14
N ILE A 47 5.16 -5.97 -7.13
CA ILE A 47 4.92 -7.01 -8.12
C ILE A 47 3.81 -6.46 -9.02
N PRO A 48 4.07 -6.22 -10.31
CA PRO A 48 3.01 -5.82 -11.23
C PRO A 48 1.95 -6.92 -11.33
N ASN A 49 0.70 -6.50 -11.55
CA ASN A 49 -0.41 -7.43 -11.79
C ASN A 49 -0.22 -8.22 -13.08
#